data_AF-A0AA51LX24-F1
#
_entry.id   AF-A0AA51LX24-F1
#
_cell.length_a   1.000
_cell.length_b   1.000
_cell.length_c   1.000
_cell.angle_alpha   90.00
_cell.angle_beta   90.00
_cell.angle_gamma   90.00
#
_symmetry.space_group_name_H-M   'P 1'
#
loop_
_entity.id
_entity.type
_entity.pdbx_description
1 polymer ?
#
loop_
_entity_poly.entity_id
_entity_poly.type
_entity_poly.pdbx_seq_one_letter_code
_entity_poly.pdbx_strand_id
1 'polypeptide(L)'
;MSKLSDLLNSQPVSARQAADIAKERGIALPYGTLAGYWAGTHGRPTARSLERLAEVLTIPLAQLQMAAWDTTAPLGRYTPPPEANLLGERQRRALDELIKAMAEGARHGTSTEEVPEPRTQEGGPEHRSKAGADRGRPGAPIVDDKVRHLNPVDQGEELDDDQELAARAGETQELRRRRTEGEPWDHPDPDGPEDGA
;
A
#
# COMPACT_ATOMS: atom_id res chain seq x y z
N MET A 1 -25.96 1.20 4.04
CA MET A 1 -25.14 1.95 5.01
C MET A 1 -23.74 1.34 5.03
N SER A 2 -22.70 2.12 5.29
CA SER A 2 -21.33 1.61 5.34
C SER A 2 -21.05 1.02 6.73
N LYS A 3 -20.15 0.02 6.82
CA LYS A 3 -19.76 -0.52 8.14
C LYS A 3 -19.17 0.56 9.05
N LEU A 4 -18.50 1.55 8.46
CA LEU A 4 -18.01 2.72 9.19
C LEU A 4 -19.15 3.56 9.76
N SER A 5 -20.20 3.86 8.98
CA SER A 5 -21.35 4.60 9.51
C SER A 5 -22.03 3.84 10.64
N ASP A 6 -22.16 2.51 10.52
CA ASP A 6 -22.78 1.69 11.58
C ASP A 6 -21.95 1.72 12.87
N LEU A 7 -20.62 1.59 12.75
CA LEU A 7 -19.68 1.72 13.87
C LEU A 7 -19.77 3.09 14.56
N LEU A 8 -19.84 4.17 13.77
CA LEU A 8 -19.94 5.53 14.30
C LEU A 8 -21.31 5.80 14.96
N ASN A 9 -22.40 5.29 14.40
CA ASN A 9 -23.74 5.41 14.98
C ASN A 9 -23.92 4.57 16.25
N SER A 10 -23.10 3.54 16.46
CA SER A 10 -23.08 2.78 17.73
C SER A 10 -22.43 3.53 18.90
N GLN A 11 -21.74 4.64 18.64
CA GLN A 11 -21.07 5.42 19.68
C GLN A 11 -22.07 6.28 20.45
N PRO A 12 -21.81 6.58 21.73
CA PRO A 12 -22.65 7.49 22.51
C PRO A 12 -22.52 8.96 22.06
N VAL A 13 -21.53 9.27 21.21
CA VAL A 13 -21.20 10.62 20.75
C VAL A 13 -21.83 10.86 19.37
N SER A 14 -22.56 11.96 19.24
CA SER A 14 -23.10 12.42 17.96
C SER A 14 -22.03 13.10 17.08
N ALA A 15 -22.26 13.17 15.77
CA ALA A 15 -21.37 13.87 14.84
C ALA A 15 -21.09 15.34 15.23
N ARG A 16 -22.06 16.01 15.87
CA ARG A 16 -21.91 17.39 16.35
C ARG A 16 -20.99 17.48 17.56
N GLN A 17 -21.21 16.62 18.55
CA GLN A 17 -20.32 16.54 19.72
C GLN A 17 -18.90 16.14 19.33
N ALA A 18 -18.75 15.23 18.36
CA ALA A 18 -17.44 14.88 17.82
C ALA A 18 -16.73 16.08 17.18
N ALA A 19 -17.47 16.96 16.49
CA ALA A 19 -16.91 18.17 15.90
C ALA A 19 -16.50 19.20 16.96
N ASP A 20 -17.27 19.32 18.04
CA ASP A 20 -16.93 20.18 19.18
C ASP A 20 -15.65 19.67 19.86
N ILE A 21 -15.54 18.36 20.11
CA ILE A 21 -14.31 17.73 20.66
C ILE A 21 -13.12 17.95 19.72
N ALA A 22 -13.29 17.78 18.40
CA ALA A 22 -12.22 18.02 17.43
C ALA A 22 -11.74 19.47 17.48
N LYS A 23 -12.67 20.43 17.59
CA LYS A 23 -12.37 21.86 17.69
C LYS A 23 -11.63 22.19 18.99
N GLU A 24 -12.09 21.66 20.12
CA GLU A 24 -11.45 21.84 21.43
C GLU A 24 -10.00 21.32 21.43
N ARG A 25 -9.73 20.23 20.71
CA ARG A 25 -8.40 19.64 20.58
C ARG A 25 -7.55 20.23 19.45
N GLY A 26 -8.06 21.21 18.70
CA GLY A 26 -7.34 21.80 17.57
C GLY A 26 -7.14 20.84 16.39
N ILE A 27 -7.92 19.77 16.29
CA ILE A 27 -7.85 18.77 15.23
C ILE A 27 -8.65 19.28 14.03
N ALA A 28 -8.02 19.36 12.87
CA ALA A 28 -8.67 19.79 11.62
C ALA A 28 -9.65 18.70 11.10
N LEU A 29 -10.85 18.64 11.66
CA LEU A 29 -11.91 17.73 11.28
C LEU A 29 -13.26 18.47 11.31
N PRO A 30 -13.68 19.10 10.20
CA PRO A 30 -14.87 19.94 10.18
C PRO A 30 -16.16 19.11 10.31
N TYR A 31 -17.20 19.71 10.89
CA TYR A 31 -18.50 19.06 11.11
C TYR A 31 -19.09 18.42 9.85
N GLY A 32 -18.97 19.07 8.68
CA GLY A 32 -19.51 18.53 7.42
C GLY A 32 -18.90 17.17 7.04
N THR A 33 -17.60 16.98 7.30
CA THR A 33 -16.90 15.70 7.08
C THR A 33 -17.40 14.63 8.05
N LEU A 34 -17.55 14.98 9.34
CA LEU A 34 -18.09 14.09 10.36
C LEU A 34 -19.55 13.69 10.06
N ALA A 35 -20.40 14.65 9.72
CA ALA A 35 -21.79 14.40 9.35
C ALA A 35 -21.88 13.46 8.13
N GLY A 36 -21.02 13.63 7.12
CA GLY A 36 -20.91 12.71 5.99
C GLY A 36 -20.52 11.30 6.40
N TYR A 37 -19.61 11.14 7.37
CA TYR A 37 -19.24 9.82 7.91
C TYR A 37 -20.39 9.13 8.65
N TRP A 38 -21.11 9.85 9.52
CA TRP A 38 -22.28 9.31 10.24
C TRP A 38 -23.44 8.95 9.29
N ALA A 39 -23.66 9.76 8.26
CA ALA A 39 -24.71 9.52 7.27
C ALA A 39 -24.37 8.41 6.27
N GLY A 40 -23.13 7.93 6.23
CA GLY A 40 -22.65 6.99 5.22
C GLY A 40 -22.52 7.59 3.82
N THR A 41 -22.61 8.92 3.68
CA THR A 41 -22.50 9.66 2.40
C THR A 41 -21.07 10.11 2.11
N HIS A 42 -20.11 9.25 2.46
CA HIS A 42 -18.70 9.55 2.35
C HIS A 42 -18.02 8.64 1.32
N GLY A 43 -17.00 9.16 0.64
CA GLY A 43 -16.07 8.33 -0.12
C GLY A 43 -15.20 7.46 0.80
N ARG A 44 -14.18 6.84 0.22
CA ARG A 44 -13.19 6.07 0.99
C ARG A 44 -12.38 7.04 1.89
N PRO A 45 -12.46 6.94 3.23
CA PRO A 45 -11.68 7.80 4.11
C PRO A 45 -10.17 7.57 3.89
N THR A 46 -9.36 8.61 4.12
CA THR A 46 -7.90 8.48 4.11
C THR A 46 -7.40 7.98 5.47
N ALA A 47 -6.18 7.41 5.52
CA ALA A 47 -5.57 6.99 6.79
C ALA A 47 -5.50 8.15 7.80
N ARG A 48 -5.08 9.33 7.34
CA ARG A 48 -5.02 10.54 8.16
C ARG A 48 -6.39 10.96 8.71
N SER A 49 -7.46 10.81 7.93
CA SER A 49 -8.82 11.08 8.41
C SER A 49 -9.24 10.09 9.50
N LEU A 50 -8.89 8.81 9.35
CA LEU A 50 -9.19 7.78 10.35
C LEU A 50 -8.37 7.95 11.64
N GLU A 51 -7.12 8.39 11.55
CA GLU A 51 -6.29 8.74 12.71
C GLU A 51 -6.92 9.88 13.52
N ARG A 52 -7.37 10.94 12.84
CA ARG A 52 -8.09 12.05 13.49
C ARG A 52 -9.40 11.59 14.14
N LEU A 53 -10.14 10.70 13.48
CA LEU A 53 -11.35 10.10 14.06
C LEU A 53 -11.03 9.24 15.28
N ALA A 54 -9.96 8.45 15.24
CA ALA A 54 -9.50 7.62 16.35
C ALA A 54 -9.15 8.49 17.56
N GLU A 55 -8.46 9.61 17.32
CA GLU A 55 -8.10 10.58 18.35
C GLU A 55 -9.35 11.21 18.97
N VAL A 56 -10.27 11.73 18.16
CA VAL A 56 -11.49 12.42 18.63
C VAL A 56 -12.43 11.48 19.38
N LEU A 57 -12.66 10.28 18.85
CA LEU A 57 -13.68 9.34 19.37
C LEU A 57 -13.12 8.31 20.34
N THR A 58 -11.79 8.27 20.53
CA THR A 58 -11.10 7.27 21.35
C THR A 58 -11.41 5.83 20.90
N ILE A 59 -11.73 5.64 19.60
CA ILE A 59 -11.93 4.33 18.99
C ILE A 59 -10.58 3.83 18.49
N PRO A 60 -10.21 2.56 18.71
CA PRO A 60 -8.98 2.02 18.17
C PRO A 60 -8.91 2.17 16.65
N LEU A 61 -7.81 2.72 16.14
CA LEU A 61 -7.62 2.98 14.70
C LEU A 61 -7.88 1.71 13.87
N ALA A 62 -7.43 0.54 14.32
CA ALA A 62 -7.66 -0.73 13.64
C ALA A 62 -9.16 -1.04 13.39
N GLN A 63 -10.05 -0.69 14.32
CA GLN A 63 -11.49 -0.90 14.15
C GLN A 63 -12.07 0.04 13.09
N LEU A 64 -11.65 1.31 13.10
CA LEU A 64 -12.04 2.29 12.09
C LEU A 64 -11.55 1.89 10.69
N GLN A 65 -10.32 1.38 10.59
CA GLN A 65 -9.75 0.89 9.32
C GLN A 65 -10.52 -0.32 8.80
N MET A 66 -10.80 -1.30 9.66
CA MET A 66 -11.58 -2.48 9.31
C MET A 66 -12.97 -2.09 8.81
N ALA A 67 -13.65 -1.17 9.50
CA ALA A 67 -14.98 -0.70 9.12
C ALA A 67 -14.99 0.18 7.86
N ALA A 68 -13.91 0.92 7.60
CA ALA A 68 -13.81 1.83 6.45
C ALA A 68 -13.39 1.12 5.15
N TRP A 69 -12.60 0.05 5.24
CA TRP A 69 -11.88 -0.51 4.10
C TRP A 69 -12.05 -2.01 3.93
N ASP A 70 -12.77 -2.70 4.83
CA ASP A 70 -12.88 -4.16 4.88
C ASP A 70 -11.52 -4.89 4.95
N THR A 71 -10.45 -4.14 5.23
CA THR A 71 -9.07 -4.59 5.37
C THR A 71 -8.28 -3.56 6.17
N THR A 72 -7.19 -3.95 6.83
CA THR A 72 -6.25 -2.99 7.44
C THR A 72 -5.63 -2.17 6.32
N ALA A 73 -5.99 -0.89 6.24
CA ALA A 73 -5.45 0.19 5.42
C ALA A 73 -4.89 -0.07 4.02
N PRO A 74 -5.16 0.81 3.03
CA PRO A 74 -4.14 1.08 2.05
C PRO A 74 -2.95 1.67 2.82
N LEU A 75 -2.04 0.80 3.25
CA LEU A 75 -0.69 1.20 3.63
C LEU A 75 -0.18 2.02 2.44
N GLY A 76 0.38 3.20 2.72
CA GLY A 76 1.03 3.99 1.68
C GLY A 76 2.14 3.18 1.00
N ARG A 77 2.93 3.82 0.13
CA ARG A 77 4.10 3.14 -0.46
C ARG A 77 4.90 2.47 0.66
N TYR A 78 5.02 1.14 0.59
CA TYR A 78 5.75 0.36 1.58
C TYR A 78 7.17 0.93 1.68
N THR A 79 7.52 1.37 2.88
CA THR A 79 8.86 1.84 3.19
C THR A 79 9.51 0.75 4.04
N PRO A 80 10.56 0.08 3.55
CA PRO A 80 11.21 -0.97 4.31
C PRO A 80 11.81 -0.37 5.59
N PRO A 81 11.79 -1.12 6.71
CA PRO A 81 12.38 -0.66 7.95
C PRO A 81 13.90 -0.49 7.78
N PRO A 82 14.57 0.40 8.55
CA PRO A 82 15.98 0.72 8.35
C PRO A 82 16.92 -0.48 8.45
N GLU A 83 16.55 -1.51 9.22
CA GLU A 83 17.28 -2.77 9.35
C GLU A 83 17.37 -3.53 8.03
N ALA A 84 16.41 -3.34 7.11
CA ALA A 84 16.45 -3.93 5.77
C ALA A 84 17.61 -3.38 4.92
N ASN A 85 18.19 -2.23 5.28
CA ASN A 85 19.39 -1.70 4.62
C ASN A 85 20.64 -2.53 4.91
N LEU A 86 20.65 -3.34 5.99
CA LEU A 86 21.74 -4.26 6.31
C LEU A 86 21.74 -5.49 5.40
N LEU A 87 20.67 -5.73 4.65
CA LEU A 87 20.55 -6.86 3.75
C LEU A 87 21.41 -6.65 2.50
N GLY A 88 22.18 -7.69 2.15
CA GLY A 88 22.89 -7.75 0.88
C GLY A 88 21.93 -7.73 -0.31
N GLU A 89 22.42 -7.40 -1.50
CA GLU A 89 21.60 -7.31 -2.72
C GLU A 89 20.78 -8.59 -2.99
N ARG A 90 21.40 -9.76 -2.83
CA ARG A 90 20.73 -11.05 -3.01
C ARG A 90 19.57 -11.27 -2.03
N GLN A 91 19.72 -10.82 -0.79
CA GLN A 91 18.69 -10.95 0.24
C GLN A 91 17.53 -9.98 -0.02
N ARG A 92 17.85 -8.74 -0.44
CA ARG A 92 16.84 -7.75 -0.85
C ARG A 92 16.00 -8.26 -2.02
N ARG A 93 16.66 -8.76 -3.08
CA ARG A 93 15.96 -9.36 -4.22
C ARG A 93 15.08 -10.55 -3.80
N ALA A 94 15.55 -11.42 -2.93
CA ALA A 94 14.76 -12.55 -2.45
C ALA A 94 13.52 -12.10 -1.65
N LEU A 95 13.65 -11.07 -0.82
CA LEU A 95 12.53 -10.49 -0.07
C LEU A 95 11.52 -9.83 -1.01
N ASP A 96 11.99 -9.08 -2.01
CA ASP A 96 11.12 -8.45 -3.00
C ASP A 96 10.32 -9.49 -3.79
N GLU A 97 10.96 -10.58 -4.22
CA GLU A 97 10.26 -11.69 -4.90
C GLU A 97 9.24 -12.38 -4.00
N LEU A 98 9.55 -12.57 -2.71
CA LEU A 98 8.59 -13.10 -1.73
C LEU A 98 7.37 -12.17 -1.58
N ILE A 99 7.60 -10.86 -1.45
CA ILE A 99 6.53 -9.85 -1.34
C ILE A 99 5.66 -9.88 -2.60
N LYS A 100 6.26 -9.92 -3.80
CA LYS A 100 5.53 -10.05 -5.06
C LYS A 100 4.67 -11.31 -5.10
N ALA A 101 5.24 -12.47 -4.75
CA ALA A 101 4.51 -13.74 -4.73
C ALA A 101 3.30 -13.71 -3.78
N MET A 102 3.46 -13.14 -2.58
CA MET A 102 2.34 -12.95 -1.64
C MET A 102 1.27 -12.00 -2.21
N ALA A 103 1.69 -10.90 -2.86
CA ALA A 103 0.77 -9.95 -3.47
C ALA A 103 -0.01 -10.55 -4.66
N GLU A 104 0.63 -11.41 -5.44
CA GLU A 104 -0.02 -12.14 -6.54
C GLU A 104 -1.05 -13.16 -6.02
N GLY A 105 -0.71 -13.91 -4.96
CA GLY A 105 -1.64 -14.83 -4.31
C GLY A 105 -2.90 -14.13 -3.75
N ALA A 106 -2.72 -12.95 -3.14
CA ALA A 106 -3.83 -12.15 -2.63
C ALA A 106 -4.80 -11.66 -3.73
N ARG A 107 -4.33 -11.48 -4.97
CA ARG A 107 -5.18 -11.09 -6.11
C ARG A 107 -6.02 -12.25 -6.67
N HIS A 108 -5.58 -13.49 -6.48
CA HIS A 108 -6.27 -14.67 -7.01
C HIS A 108 -7.30 -15.25 -6.03
N GLY A 109 -7.24 -14.89 -4.73
CA GLY A 109 -8.14 -15.38 -3.69
C GLY A 109 -9.60 -14.88 -3.72
N THR A 110 -9.98 -14.07 -4.71
CA THR A 110 -11.39 -13.63 -4.89
C THR A 110 -12.10 -14.30 -6.06
N SER A 111 -11.46 -15.25 -6.74
CA SER A 111 -12.23 -16.17 -7.58
C SER A 111 -12.93 -17.12 -6.63
N THR A 112 -14.25 -16.98 -6.52
CA THR A 112 -15.16 -17.97 -5.95
C THR A 112 -14.74 -19.36 -6.44
N GLU A 113 -13.98 -20.09 -5.62
CA GLU A 113 -13.88 -21.54 -5.75
C GLU A 113 -15.29 -22.04 -5.49
N GLU A 114 -16.01 -22.32 -6.58
CA GLU A 114 -17.14 -23.23 -6.54
C GLU A 114 -16.62 -24.51 -5.88
N VAL A 115 -16.98 -24.69 -4.60
CA VAL A 115 -16.78 -25.94 -3.87
C VAL A 115 -17.31 -27.05 -4.77
N PRO A 116 -16.47 -27.94 -5.31
CA PRO A 116 -16.96 -29.05 -6.09
C PRO A 116 -17.79 -29.90 -5.13
N GLU A 117 -19.09 -29.99 -5.36
CA GLU A 117 -19.94 -30.88 -4.56
C GLU A 117 -19.32 -32.29 -4.56
N PRO A 118 -19.23 -32.94 -3.39
CA PRO A 118 -18.69 -34.28 -3.30
C PRO A 118 -19.62 -35.22 -4.07
N ARG A 119 -19.21 -35.61 -5.29
CA ARG A 119 -19.88 -36.69 -6.01
C ARG A 119 -19.74 -37.96 -5.18
N THR A 120 -20.85 -38.42 -4.64
CA THR A 120 -21.02 -39.76 -4.09
C THR A 120 -20.70 -40.77 -5.19
N GLN A 121 -19.51 -41.34 -5.14
CA GLN A 121 -19.07 -42.42 -6.03
C GLN A 121 -19.63 -43.73 -5.50
N GLU A 122 -20.84 -44.08 -5.96
CA GLU A 122 -21.51 -45.33 -5.66
C GLU A 122 -21.27 -46.34 -6.80
N GLY A 123 -20.50 -47.40 -6.51
CA GLY A 123 -20.74 -48.77 -6.99
C GLY A 123 -20.50 -49.18 -8.47
N GLY A 124 -19.29 -49.66 -8.76
CA GLY A 124 -19.01 -50.93 -9.49
C GLY A 124 -19.08 -50.98 -11.04
N PRO A 125 -18.74 -52.13 -11.68
CA PRO A 125 -17.99 -53.31 -11.22
C PRO A 125 -16.70 -53.59 -12.03
N GLU A 126 -15.93 -54.56 -11.53
CA GLU A 126 -14.68 -55.09 -12.07
C GLU A 126 -14.78 -55.54 -13.54
N HIS A 127 -13.83 -55.11 -14.38
CA HIS A 127 -13.53 -55.78 -15.64
C HIS A 127 -12.05 -56.20 -15.70
N ARG A 128 -11.88 -57.50 -15.48
CA ARG A 128 -10.65 -58.29 -15.57
C ARG A 128 -10.38 -58.64 -17.03
N SER A 129 -9.34 -58.06 -17.64
CA SER A 129 -8.73 -58.52 -18.90
C SER A 129 -7.24 -58.19 -18.90
N LYS A 130 -6.36 -59.14 -18.52
CA LYS A 130 -5.57 -60.00 -19.42
C LYS A 130 -4.53 -59.26 -20.28
N ALA A 131 -3.27 -59.43 -19.87
CA ALA A 131 -2.06 -59.70 -20.66
C ALA A 131 -1.78 -58.88 -21.93
N GLY A 132 -0.65 -58.17 -21.92
CA GLY A 132 -0.07 -57.61 -23.14
C GLY A 132 1.30 -56.96 -22.90
N ALA A 133 2.34 -57.76 -23.13
CA ALA A 133 3.65 -57.41 -23.69
C ALA A 133 4.38 -56.14 -23.21
N ASP A 134 5.46 -56.36 -22.46
CA ASP A 134 6.84 -56.14 -22.92
C ASP A 134 7.03 -55.06 -24.00
N ARG A 135 7.51 -53.87 -23.59
CA ARG A 135 8.53 -53.11 -24.32
C ARG A 135 9.37 -52.29 -23.33
N GLY A 136 10.59 -52.77 -23.09
CA GLY A 136 11.66 -51.96 -22.55
C GLY A 136 11.85 -50.68 -23.37
N ARG A 137 11.89 -49.53 -22.70
CA ARG A 137 12.42 -48.30 -23.29
C ARG A 137 13.84 -48.08 -22.74
N PRO A 138 14.88 -48.27 -23.56
CA PRO A 138 16.24 -47.96 -23.18
C PRO A 138 16.42 -46.44 -23.02
N GLY A 139 17.27 -46.07 -22.07
CA GLY A 139 17.50 -44.71 -21.62
C GLY A 139 17.97 -43.74 -22.70
N ALA A 140 17.61 -42.47 -22.52
CA ALA A 140 18.19 -41.37 -23.27
C ALA A 140 19.60 -41.07 -22.72
N PRO A 141 20.61 -40.89 -23.59
CA PRO A 141 21.95 -40.51 -23.15
C PRO A 141 21.98 -39.04 -22.73
N ILE A 142 22.63 -38.79 -21.59
CA ILE A 142 23.00 -37.46 -21.11
C ILE A 142 24.03 -36.90 -22.09
N VAL A 143 23.66 -35.84 -22.80
CA VAL A 143 24.61 -35.01 -23.55
C VAL A 143 25.02 -33.85 -22.64
N ASP A 144 26.22 -33.97 -22.06
CA ASP A 144 27.01 -32.86 -21.58
C ASP A 144 27.47 -32.04 -22.79
N ASP A 145 26.81 -30.91 -23.05
CA ASP A 145 27.41 -29.90 -23.92
C ASP A 145 26.93 -28.49 -23.61
N LYS A 146 27.90 -27.56 -23.69
CA LYS A 146 27.80 -26.09 -23.70
C LYS A 146 27.95 -25.35 -22.36
N VAL A 147 29.21 -25.32 -21.94
CA VAL A 147 29.84 -24.13 -21.35
C VAL A 147 29.58 -22.93 -22.27
N ARG A 148 28.62 -22.08 -21.91
CA ARG A 148 28.45 -20.78 -22.55
C ARG A 148 29.55 -19.85 -22.03
N HIS A 149 30.52 -19.58 -22.90
CA HIS A 149 31.43 -18.46 -22.76
C HIS A 149 30.60 -17.18 -22.57
N LEU A 150 30.76 -16.54 -21.41
CA LEU A 150 30.24 -15.20 -21.16
C LEU A 150 31.10 -14.21 -21.93
N ASN A 151 30.47 -13.46 -22.83
CA ASN A 151 31.05 -12.25 -23.43
C ASN A 151 31.30 -11.22 -22.33
N PRO A 152 32.50 -10.63 -22.21
CA PRO A 152 32.67 -9.38 -21.49
C PRO A 152 32.08 -8.26 -22.35
N VAL A 153 30.87 -7.82 -22.02
CA VAL A 153 30.31 -6.58 -22.56
C VAL A 153 30.94 -5.43 -21.78
N ASP A 154 31.98 -4.89 -22.40
CA ASP A 154 32.26 -3.46 -22.59
C ASP A 154 31.41 -2.52 -21.71
N GLN A 155 31.98 -2.14 -20.57
CA GLN A 155 31.49 -1.01 -19.77
C GLN A 155 32.06 0.27 -20.39
N GLY A 156 31.37 0.75 -21.43
CA GLY A 156 31.53 2.10 -21.94
C GLY A 156 30.85 3.09 -20.99
N GLU A 157 31.65 4.01 -20.49
CA GLU A 157 31.25 5.24 -19.81
C GLU A 157 30.31 6.07 -20.69
N GLU A 158 29.22 6.58 -20.12
CA GLU A 158 28.69 7.89 -20.52
C GLU A 158 27.87 8.45 -19.34
N LEU A 159 28.57 9.23 -18.53
CA LEU A 159 27.99 10.30 -17.74
C LEU A 159 27.55 11.36 -18.74
N ASP A 160 26.25 11.62 -18.84
CA ASP A 160 25.78 12.89 -19.36
C ASP A 160 24.69 13.46 -18.44
N ASP A 161 25.05 14.66 -17.99
CA ASP A 161 24.26 15.62 -17.26
C ASP A 161 22.99 15.97 -18.05
N ASP A 162 21.82 15.76 -17.44
CA ASP A 162 20.62 16.52 -17.76
C ASP A 162 19.59 16.36 -16.62
N GLN A 163 19.88 17.01 -15.48
CA GLN A 163 18.86 17.34 -14.50
C GLN A 163 17.97 18.46 -15.06
N GLU A 164 17.14 18.09 -16.01
CA GLU A 164 16.04 18.92 -16.50
C GLU A 164 15.00 19.04 -15.36
N LEU A 165 15.17 20.06 -14.53
CA LEU A 165 14.23 20.45 -13.47
C LEU A 165 12.86 20.74 -14.10
N ALA A 166 12.00 19.72 -14.10
CA ALA A 166 10.63 19.75 -14.58
C ALA A 166 9.95 21.05 -14.14
N ALA A 167 9.69 21.93 -15.11
CA ALA A 167 8.86 23.11 -14.92
C ALA A 167 7.48 22.63 -14.45
N ARG A 168 6.99 23.13 -13.32
CA ARG A 168 5.57 22.94 -13.00
C ARG A 168 4.75 23.76 -14.00
N ALA A 169 3.73 23.14 -14.58
CA ALA A 169 2.79 23.85 -15.45
C ALA A 169 2.20 25.05 -14.69
N GLY A 170 2.47 26.27 -15.18
CA GLY A 170 2.03 27.54 -14.59
C GLY A 170 3.07 28.30 -13.76
N GLU A 171 4.31 27.82 -13.63
CA GLU A 171 5.37 28.53 -12.90
C GLU A 171 5.95 29.69 -13.74
N THR A 172 5.80 30.93 -13.27
CA THR A 172 6.39 32.11 -13.91
C THR A 172 7.92 32.13 -13.73
N GLN A 173 8.64 32.75 -14.67
CA GLN A 173 10.12 32.83 -14.60
C GLN A 173 10.62 33.42 -13.27
N GLU A 174 9.86 34.32 -12.66
CA GLU A 174 10.22 35.00 -11.42
C GLU A 174 10.18 34.10 -10.18
N LEU A 175 9.20 33.18 -10.11
CA LEU A 175 9.15 32.13 -9.09
C LEU A 175 10.30 31.15 -9.22
N ARG A 176 10.64 30.77 -10.46
CA ARG A 176 11.77 29.90 -10.77
C ARG A 176 13.09 30.54 -10.34
N ARG A 177 13.24 31.84 -10.57
CA ARG A 177 14.40 32.63 -10.14
C ARG A 177 14.53 32.67 -8.62
N ARG A 178 13.45 33.01 -7.88
CA ARG A 178 13.47 33.04 -6.40
C ARG A 178 13.86 31.71 -5.76
N ARG A 179 13.42 30.59 -6.33
CA ARG A 179 13.76 29.25 -5.83
C ARG A 179 15.24 28.92 -6.02
N THR A 180 15.80 29.31 -7.17
CA THR A 180 17.18 28.96 -7.55
C THR A 180 18.19 29.91 -6.92
N GLU A 181 17.81 31.17 -6.71
CA GLU A 181 18.70 32.21 -6.16
C GLU A 181 18.66 32.33 -4.62
N GLY A 182 17.77 31.60 -3.93
CA GLY A 182 17.73 31.52 -2.46
C GLY A 182 17.72 32.90 -1.79
N GLU A 183 16.54 33.53 -1.70
CA GLU A 183 16.42 34.83 -1.03
C GLU A 183 17.00 34.78 0.40
N PRO A 184 18.00 35.63 0.70
CA PRO A 184 18.61 35.69 2.02
C PRO A 184 17.74 36.53 2.96
N TRP A 185 17.18 35.85 3.96
CA TRP A 185 16.64 36.41 5.22
C TRP A 185 15.34 37.23 5.15
N ASP A 186 14.21 36.57 5.41
CA ASP A 186 13.16 37.14 6.28
C ASP A 186 13.35 36.49 7.67
N HIS A 187 14.34 36.98 8.40
CA HIS A 187 14.32 36.82 9.85
C HIS A 187 13.26 37.79 10.38
N PRO A 188 12.23 37.33 11.11
CA PRO A 188 11.39 38.27 11.84
C PRO A 188 12.27 39.02 12.84
N ASP A 189 12.21 40.35 12.79
CA ASP A 189 12.82 41.24 13.79
C ASP A 189 12.48 40.75 15.21
N PRO A 190 13.48 40.56 16.10
CA PRO A 190 13.24 40.19 17.49
C PRO A 190 12.76 41.37 18.36
N ASP A 191 12.62 42.58 17.80
CA ASP A 191 12.19 43.77 18.55
C ASP A 191 10.66 43.92 18.51
N GLY A 192 9.99 43.19 19.40
CA GLY A 192 8.60 43.47 19.76
C GLY A 192 8.49 44.80 20.51
N PRO A 193 7.41 45.57 20.33
CA PRO A 193 7.19 46.78 21.12
C PRO A 193 6.90 46.42 22.58
N GLU A 194 7.80 46.83 23.48
CA GLU A 194 7.51 47.00 24.90
C GLU A 194 6.57 48.21 25.08
N ASP A 195 5.28 47.95 25.22
CA ASP A 195 4.29 48.88 25.78
C ASP A 195 3.27 48.01 26.54
N GLY A 196 2.90 48.22 27.80
CA GLY A 196 3.14 49.27 28.77
C GLY A 196 2.27 48.90 29.99
N ALA A 197 2.72 49.30 31.18
CA ALA A 197 2.08 49.06 32.47
C ALA A 197 0.77 49.85 32.67
#